data_AF-A0A4Q9V4D7-F1
#
_entry.id   AF-A0A4Q9V4D7-F1
#
_cell.length_a   1.000
_cell.length_b   1.000
_cell.length_c   1.000
_cell.angle_alpha   90.00
_cell.angle_beta   90.00
_cell.angle_gamma   90.00
#
_symmetry.space_group_name_H-M   'P 1'
#
loop_
_entity.id
_entity.type
_entity.pdbx_description
1 polymer ?
#
loop_
_entity_poly.entity_id
_entity_poly.type
_entity_poly.pdbx_seq_one_letter_code
_entity_poly.pdbx_strand_id
1 'polypeptide(L)' 'MQQEHLPKDKDPTDIQEWGWTLREFITENFWYLLAILLLLALFYYARYRWRVRHERKNKN' A
#
# COMPACT_ATOMS: atom_id res chain seq x y z
N MET A 1 -33.82 33.44 18.20
CA MET A 1 -33.11 32.24 18.70
C MET A 1 -31.84 32.09 17.88
N GLN A 2 -30.72 32.63 18.36
CA GLN A 2 -29.40 32.43 17.74
C GLN A 2 -28.68 31.35 18.55
N GLN A 3 -28.35 30.24 17.90
CA GLN A 3 -27.57 29.17 18.51
C GLN A 3 -26.09 29.62 18.54
N GLU A 4 -25.64 30.16 19.67
CA GLU A 4 -24.27 30.65 19.91
C GLU A 4 -23.18 29.56 19.95
N HIS A 5 -23.54 28.28 19.74
CA HIS A 5 -22.67 27.15 20.08
C HIS A 5 -22.56 26.08 18.99
N LEU A 6 -23.08 26.31 17.79
CA LEU A 6 -22.84 25.35 16.71
C LEU A 6 -21.37 25.50 16.29
N PRO A 7 -20.52 24.46 16.45
CA PRO A 7 -19.15 24.53 15.98
C PRO A 7 -19.22 24.88 14.50
N LYS A 8 -18.53 25.95 14.11
CA LYS A 8 -18.42 26.32 12.71
C LYS A 8 -17.89 25.08 11.98
N ASP A 9 -18.60 24.65 10.95
CA ASP A 9 -18.14 23.52 10.13
C ASP A 9 -16.69 23.81 9.74
N LYS A 10 -15.80 22.86 10.04
CA LYS A 10 -14.41 22.96 9.63
C LYS A 10 -14.42 22.97 8.12
N ASP A 11 -13.70 23.92 7.52
CA ASP A 11 -13.50 23.92 6.08
C ASP A 11 -12.94 22.54 5.69
N PRO A 12 -13.59 21.84 4.75
CA PRO A 12 -13.17 20.52 4.35
C PRO A 12 -11.76 20.63 3.75
N THR A 13 -10.86 19.74 4.16
CA THR A 13 -9.56 19.60 3.51
C THR A 13 -9.76 19.20 2.04
N ASP A 14 -8.83 19.54 1.14
CA ASP A 14 -8.91 19.20 -0.29
C ASP A 14 -9.29 17.71 -0.55
N ILE A 15 -8.80 16.81 0.31
CA ILE A 15 -9.09 15.37 0.28
C ILE A 15 -10.57 15.04 0.59
N GLN A 16 -11.20 15.82 1.47
CA GLN A 16 -12.61 15.69 1.83
C GLN A 16 -13.55 16.29 0.77
N GLU A 17 -13.07 17.29 0.02
CA GLU A 17 -13.84 17.89 -1.07
C GLU A 17 -13.81 17.07 -2.36
N TRP A 18 -12.63 16.56 -2.74
CA TRP A 18 -12.39 15.97 -4.06
C TRP A 18 -12.10 14.46 -4.03
N GLY A 19 -11.98 13.87 -2.84
CA GLY A 19 -11.64 12.47 -2.65
C GLY A 19 -10.13 12.18 -2.78
N TRP A 20 -9.75 10.91 -2.69
CA TRP A 20 -8.35 10.49 -2.85
C TRP A 20 -7.98 10.35 -4.32
N THR A 21 -6.83 10.92 -4.70
CA THR A 21 -6.17 10.60 -5.96
C THR A 21 -5.23 9.40 -5.80
N LEU A 22 -4.98 8.68 -6.90
CA LEU A 22 -4.01 7.58 -6.92
C LEU A 22 -2.60 8.06 -6.51
N ARG A 23 -2.27 9.33 -6.76
CA ARG A 23 -0.99 9.91 -6.39
C ARG A 23 -0.88 10.04 -4.87
N GLU A 24 -1.88 10.62 -4.21
CA GLU A 24 -1.91 10.71 -2.74
C GLU A 24 -1.83 9.32 -2.10
N PHE A 25 -2.60 8.36 -2.62
CA PHE A 25 -2.57 6.98 -2.13
C PHE A 25 -1.15 6.39 -2.15
N ILE A 26 -0.44 6.55 -3.26
CA ILE A 26 0.92 6.02 -3.40
C ILE A 26 1.90 6.75 -2.48
N THR A 27 1.82 8.08 -2.37
CA THR A 27 2.72 8.85 -1.52
C THR A 27 2.51 8.59 -0.02
N GLU A 28 1.26 8.49 0.43
CA GLU A 28 0.93 8.22 1.82
C GLU A 28 1.28 6.79 2.24
N ASN A 29 1.17 5.84 1.31
CA ASN A 29 1.41 4.43 1.58
C ASN A 29 2.75 3.91 1.06
N PHE A 30 3.68 4.80 0.69
CA PHE A 30 4.94 4.45 0.02
C PHE A 30 5.70 3.33 0.74
N TRP A 31 5.84 3.42 2.07
CA TRP A 31 6.54 2.43 2.88
C TRP A 31 5.84 1.07 2.92
N TYR A 32 4.51 1.06 3.00
CA TYR A 32 3.73 -0.18 2.96
C TYR A 32 3.84 -0.86 1.59
N LEU A 33 3.76 -0.08 0.51
CA LEU A 33 3.96 -0.56 -0.85
C LEU A 33 5.36 -1.14 -1.03
N LEU A 34 6.39 -0.47 -0.51
CA LEU A 34 7.77 -0.97 -0.53
C LEU A 34 7.91 -2.29 0.25
N ALA A 35 7.30 -2.40 1.44
CA ALA A 35 7.32 -3.63 2.23
C ALA A 35 6.65 -4.80 1.49
N ILE A 36 5.52 -4.56 0.83
CA ILE A 36 4.83 -5.57 0.01
C ILE A 36 5.74 -6.02 -1.13
N LEU A 37 6.40 -5.09 -1.83
CA LEU A 37 7.34 -5.42 -2.90
C LEU A 37 8.52 -6.27 -2.40
N LEU A 38 9.06 -5.96 -1.22
CA LEU A 38 10.13 -6.75 -0.61
C LEU A 38 9.67 -8.17 -0.25
N LEU A 39 8.48 -8.32 0.33
CA LEU A 39 7.90 -9.62 0.65
C LEU A 39 7.68 -10.46 -0.61
N LEU A 40 7.14 -9.85 -1.67
CA LEU A 40 6.97 -10.52 -2.96
C LEU A 40 8.31 -10.95 -3.53
N ALA A 41 9.30 -10.04 -3.55
CA ALA A 41 10.64 -10.34 -4.06
C ALA A 41 11.27 -11.52 -3.30
N LEU A 42 11.18 -11.53 -1.97
CA LEU A 42 11.68 -12.63 -1.14
C LEU A 42 10.97 -13.94 -1.44
N PHE A 43 9.64 -13.91 -1.54
CA PHE A 43 8.83 -15.08 -1.86
C PHE A 43 9.19 -15.67 -3.23
N TYR A 44 9.24 -14.83 -4.27
CA TYR A 44 9.62 -15.25 -5.62
C TYR A 44 11.06 -15.78 -5.66
N TYR A 45 11.99 -15.13 -4.97
CA TYR A 45 13.37 -15.58 -4.88
C TYR A 45 13.48 -16.98 -4.25
N ALA A 46 12.82 -17.17 -3.10
CA ALA A 46 12.79 -18.46 -2.41
C ALA A 46 12.16 -19.55 -3.29
N ARG A 47 11.03 -19.25 -3.95
CA ARG A 47 10.33 -20.16 -4.85
C ARG A 47 11.17 -20.55 -6.07
N TYR A 48 11.91 -19.60 -6.63
CA TYR A 48 12.83 -19.83 -7.74
C TYR A 48 13.98 -20.74 -7.32
N ARG A 49 14.63 -20.45 -6.18
CA ARG A 49 15.72 -21.27 -5.62
C ARG A 49 15.27 -22.68 -5.26
N TRP A 50 14.04 -22.85 -4.80
CA TRP A 50 13.46 -24.17 -4.56
C TRP A 50 13.26 -24.94 -5.88
N ARG A 51 12.68 -24.31 -6.91
CA ARG A 51 12.48 -24.93 -8.23
C ARG A 51 13.79 -25.45 -8.83
N VAL A 52 14.83 -24.61 -8.85
CA VAL A 52 16.14 -24.97 -9.41
C VAL A 52 16.77 -26.17 -8.70
N ARG A 53 16.58 -26.31 -7.38
CA ARG A 53 17.08 -27.47 -6.63
C ARG A 53 16.30 -28.75 -6.92
N HIS A 54 14.98 -28.67 -7.05
CA HIS A 54 14.14 -29.82 -7.35
C HIS A 54 14.29 -30.31 -8.80
N GLU A 55 14.45 -29.41 -9.76
CA GLU A 55 14.70 -29.79 -11.17
C GLU A 55 16.04 -30.52 -11.33
N ARG A 56 17.06 -30.16 -10.55
CA ARG A 56 18.35 -30.88 -10.53
C ARG A 56 18.24 -32.27 -9.90
N LYS A 57 17.40 -32.44 -8.88
CA LYS A 57 17.19 -33.73 -8.21
C LYS A 57 16.42 -34.73 -9.08
N ASN A 58 15.51 -34.25 -9.94
CA ASN A 58 14.73 -35.11 -10.83
C ASN A 58 15.42 -35.45 -12.16
N LYS A 59 16.64 -34.93 -12.41
CA LYS A 59 17.45 -35.20 -13.61
C LYS A 59 18.61 -36.18 -13.38
N ASN A 60 18.83 -36.62 -12.13
CA ASN A 60 19.73 -37.71 -11.76
C ASN A 60 18.91 -38.93 -11.39
#